data_AF-A0A519UFX5-F1
#
_entry.id   AF-A0A519UFX5-F1
#
_cell.length_a   1.000
_cell.length_b   1.000
_cell.length_c   1.000
_cell.angle_alpha   90.00
_cell.angle_beta   90.00
_cell.angle_gamma   90.00
#
_symmetry.space_group_name_H-M   'P 1'
#
loop_
_entity.id
_entity.type
_entity.pdbx_description
1 polymer ?
#
loop_
_entity_poly.entity_id
_entity_poly.type
_entity_poly.pdbx_seq_one_letter_code
_entity_poly.pdbx_strand_id
1 'polypeptide(L)'
;MGKTVARRTKWQIARKLFNDIHLWLGLSSGLIVIAICFSGTVYVFNTELTEWAAPHLYKVKTEEAINRIPVDSLIPAVEKASGAIVTAVTIPEAANRTYQFTVKKKGEEGRGSAYMVNPYTGEVVGNSKETNGTKEFMSTMFSLHRWLLLDKVEKR
;
A
#
# COMPACT_ATOMS: atom_id res chain seq x y z
N MET A 1 39.44 -56.18 -15.68
CA MET A 1 39.57 -55.47 -14.39
C MET A 1 38.20 -54.92 -13.99
N GLY A 2 37.49 -55.63 -13.12
CA GLY A 2 36.16 -55.22 -12.65
C GLY A 2 36.28 -54.09 -11.62
N LYS A 3 35.58 -52.97 -11.85
CA LYS A 3 35.53 -51.86 -10.90
C LYS A 3 34.68 -52.29 -9.70
N THR A 4 35.29 -52.47 -8.54
CA THR A 4 34.60 -52.66 -7.26
C THR A 4 33.84 -51.38 -6.92
N VAL A 5 32.52 -51.40 -7.12
CA VAL A 5 31.64 -50.31 -6.70
C VAL A 5 31.52 -50.36 -5.18
N ALA A 6 32.21 -49.45 -4.49
CA ALA A 6 32.15 -49.34 -3.04
C ALA A 6 30.69 -49.14 -2.57
N ARG A 7 30.23 -50.00 -1.66
CA ARG A 7 28.87 -49.98 -1.11
C ARG A 7 28.73 -48.77 -0.17
N ARG A 8 27.89 -47.80 -0.54
CA ARG A 8 27.70 -46.56 0.24
C ARG A 8 27.21 -46.90 1.65
N THR A 9 27.80 -46.27 2.68
CA THR A 9 27.35 -46.43 4.06
C THR A 9 26.01 -45.73 4.28
N LYS A 10 25.21 -46.20 5.26
CA LYS A 10 23.91 -45.59 5.58
C LYS A 10 24.01 -44.08 5.87
N TRP A 11 25.11 -43.64 6.47
CA TRP A 11 25.42 -42.23 6.73
C TRP A 11 25.66 -41.41 5.45
N GLN A 12 26.37 -41.95 4.46
CA GLN A 12 26.59 -41.29 3.17
C GLN A 12 25.28 -41.10 2.40
N ILE A 13 24.35 -42.06 2.50
CA ILE A 13 23.02 -41.98 1.88
C ILE A 13 22.19 -40.90 2.58
N ALA A 14 22.13 -40.90 3.92
CA ALA A 14 21.41 -39.89 4.68
C ALA A 14 21.96 -38.47 4.41
N ARG A 15 23.28 -38.29 4.42
CA ARG A 15 23.92 -37.01 4.10
C ARG A 15 23.58 -36.52 2.69
N LYS A 16 23.57 -37.43 1.70
CA LYS A 16 23.20 -37.08 0.33
C LYS A 16 21.73 -36.67 0.25
N LEU A 17 20.83 -37.40 0.93
CA LEU A 17 19.40 -37.06 0.98
C LEU A 17 19.17 -35.67 1.59
N PHE A 18 19.79 -35.36 2.73
CA PHE A 18 19.69 -34.02 3.33
C PHE A 18 20.24 -32.93 2.41
N ASN A 19 21.34 -33.18 1.71
CA ASN A 19 21.92 -32.23 0.77
C ASN A 19 21.00 -32.01 -0.44
N ASP A 20 20.42 -33.07 -1.00
CA ASP A 20 19.49 -32.99 -2.11
C ASP A 20 18.20 -32.26 -1.67
N ILE A 21 17.62 -32.61 -0.52
CA ILE A 21 16.44 -31.93 0.04
C ILE A 21 16.73 -30.45 0.31
N HIS A 22 17.85 -30.12 0.94
CA HIS A 22 18.20 -28.73 1.22
C HIS A 22 18.44 -27.92 -0.06
N LEU A 23 19.08 -28.51 -1.07
CA LEU A 23 19.28 -27.85 -2.36
C LEU A 23 17.94 -27.55 -3.05
N TRP A 24 17.04 -28.53 -3.14
CA TRP A 24 15.75 -28.37 -3.83
C TRP A 24 14.75 -27.52 -3.04
N LEU A 25 14.69 -27.67 -1.71
CA LEU A 25 13.86 -26.80 -0.85
C LEU A 25 14.44 -25.39 -0.77
N GLY A 26 15.76 -25.23 -0.70
CA GLY A 26 16.41 -23.93 -0.67
C GLY A 26 16.23 -23.18 -2.00
N LEU A 27 16.39 -23.87 -3.13
CA LEU A 27 16.18 -23.27 -4.46
C LEU A 27 14.73 -22.85 -4.68
N SER A 28 13.77 -23.70 -4.29
CA SER A 28 12.34 -23.38 -4.44
C SER A 28 11.88 -22.28 -3.49
N SER A 29 12.25 -22.36 -2.20
CA SER A 29 11.91 -21.32 -1.22
C SER A 29 12.62 -20.00 -1.49
N GLY A 30 13.89 -20.03 -1.94
CA GLY A 30 14.65 -18.83 -2.29
C GLY A 30 13.99 -18.02 -3.40
N LEU A 31 13.43 -18.67 -4.42
CA LEU A 31 12.72 -17.99 -5.49
C LEU A 31 11.48 -17.23 -4.97
N ILE A 32 10.73 -17.83 -4.06
CA ILE A 32 9.56 -17.20 -3.42
C ILE A 32 10.01 -16.03 -2.53
N VAL A 33 11.06 -16.22 -1.75
CA VAL A 33 11.61 -15.18 -0.88
C VAL A 33 12.08 -13.97 -1.69
N ILE A 34 12.68 -14.17 -2.87
CA ILE A 34 13.05 -13.06 -3.78
C ILE A 34 11.81 -12.24 -4.17
N ALA A 35 10.71 -12.88 -4.56
CA ALA A 35 9.48 -12.17 -4.92
C ALA A 35 8.86 -11.40 -3.74
N ILE A 36 8.87 -11.99 -2.54
CA ILE A 36 8.40 -11.35 -1.31
C ILE A 36 9.29 -10.15 -0.94
N CYS A 37 10.61 -10.30 -0.98
CA CYS A 37 11.54 -9.21 -0.71
C CYS A 37 11.38 -8.08 -1.73
N PHE A 38 11.31 -8.40 -3.02
CA PHE A 38 11.15 -7.42 -4.09
C PHE A 38 9.85 -6.62 -3.96
N SER A 39 8.72 -7.30 -3.75
CA SER A 39 7.43 -6.63 -3.51
C SER A 39 7.45 -5.72 -2.28
N GLY A 40 8.13 -6.15 -1.20
CA GLY A 40 8.34 -5.33 -0.01
C GLY A 40 9.15 -4.06 -0.29
N THR A 41 10.24 -4.19 -1.06
CA THR A 41 11.07 -3.05 -1.48
C THR A 41 10.27 -2.05 -2.32
N VAL A 42 9.47 -2.53 -3.28
CA VAL A 42 8.60 -1.67 -4.10
C VAL A 42 7.55 -0.97 -3.25
N TYR A 43 6.98 -1.66 -2.25
CA TYR A 43 5.92 -1.11 -1.41
C TYR A 43 6.38 0.05 -0.49
N VAL A 44 7.66 0.14 -0.15
CA VAL A 44 8.21 1.31 0.60
C VAL A 44 7.93 2.62 -0.14
N PHE A 45 7.89 2.59 -1.48
CA PHE A 45 7.61 3.76 -2.30
C PHE A 45 6.11 3.97 -2.58
N ASN A 46 5.21 3.25 -1.92
CA ASN A 46 3.77 3.36 -2.16
C ASN A 46 3.24 4.80 -2.04
N THR A 47 3.67 5.53 -1.02
CA THR A 47 3.27 6.93 -0.81
C THR A 47 3.75 7.83 -1.95
N GLU A 48 5.04 7.73 -2.29
CA GLU A 48 5.66 8.51 -3.37
C GLU A 48 5.03 8.22 -4.73
N LEU A 49 4.82 6.94 -5.07
CA LEU A 49 4.22 6.54 -6.34
C LEU A 49 2.75 6.95 -6.43
N THR A 50 2.01 6.87 -5.31
CA THR A 50 0.60 7.28 -5.27
C THR A 50 0.47 8.80 -5.41
N GLU A 51 1.34 9.57 -4.75
CA GLU A 51 1.40 11.03 -4.90
C GLU A 51 1.84 11.44 -6.33
N TRP A 52 2.79 10.72 -6.92
CA TRP A 52 3.24 10.94 -8.30
C TRP A 52 2.18 10.60 -9.35
N ALA A 53 1.37 9.56 -9.11
CA ALA A 53 0.30 9.15 -10.02
C ALA A 53 -0.94 10.04 -9.95
N ALA A 54 -1.19 10.70 -8.80
CA ALA A 54 -2.31 11.63 -8.64
C ALA A 54 -1.87 13.00 -8.09
N PRO A 55 -1.00 13.72 -8.82
CA PRO A 55 -0.48 14.99 -8.34
C PRO A 55 -1.58 16.03 -8.20
N HIS A 56 -2.66 15.92 -8.98
CA HIS A 56 -3.84 16.79 -8.92
C HIS A 56 -4.60 16.71 -7.60
N LEU A 57 -4.50 15.60 -6.87
CA LEU A 57 -5.15 15.42 -5.57
C LEU A 57 -4.29 16.00 -4.43
N TYR A 58 -2.97 15.80 -4.48
CA TYR A 58 -2.07 16.10 -3.36
C TYR A 58 -1.36 17.45 -3.47
N LYS A 59 -1.24 18.02 -4.68
CA LYS A 59 -0.53 19.29 -4.92
C LYS A 59 -1.53 20.41 -5.19
N VAL A 60 -1.48 21.44 -4.36
CA VAL A 60 -2.16 22.72 -4.60
C VAL A 60 -1.16 23.75 -5.08
N LYS A 61 -1.56 24.57 -6.06
CA LYS A 61 -0.81 25.77 -6.43
C LYS A 61 -0.91 26.73 -5.24
N THR A 62 0.23 27.03 -4.63
CA THR A 62 0.33 28.07 -3.61
C THR A 62 0.13 29.41 -4.28
N GLU A 63 -1.03 30.02 -4.09
CA GLU A 63 -1.18 31.45 -4.34
C GLU A 63 -0.59 32.18 -3.13
N GLU A 64 0.59 32.77 -3.31
CA GLU A 64 1.44 33.38 -2.27
C GLU A 64 0.76 34.53 -1.48
N ALA A 65 -0.49 34.88 -1.82
CA ALA A 65 -1.22 36.01 -1.26
C ALA A 65 -2.45 35.64 -0.40
N ILE A 66 -2.79 34.34 -0.26
CA ILE A 66 -4.01 33.92 0.46
C ILE A 66 -3.63 33.23 1.78
N ASN A 67 -4.07 33.80 2.90
CA ASN A 67 -3.97 33.15 4.21
C ASN A 67 -4.81 31.86 4.21
N ARG A 68 -4.26 30.77 4.76
CA ARG A 68 -4.97 29.48 4.85
C ARG A 68 -6.30 29.67 5.57
N ILE A 69 -7.38 29.13 5.00
CA ILE A 69 -8.68 29.14 5.65
C ILE A 69 -8.59 28.28 6.92
N PRO A 70 -9.08 28.75 8.08
CA PRO A 70 -9.11 27.96 9.30
C PRO A 70 -9.94 26.68 9.08
N VAL A 71 -9.43 25.57 9.61
CA VAL A 71 -10.02 24.23 9.43
C VAL A 71 -11.47 24.19 9.90
N ASP A 72 -11.79 24.88 11.00
CA ASP A 72 -13.13 24.97 11.56
C ASP A 72 -14.18 25.50 10.57
N SER A 73 -13.79 26.39 9.65
CA SER A 73 -14.69 26.92 8.62
C SER A 73 -14.90 25.93 7.46
N LEU A 74 -13.99 24.98 7.26
CA LEU A 74 -14.05 23.97 6.21
C LEU A 74 -14.85 22.72 6.62
N ILE A 75 -14.88 22.39 7.91
CA ILE A 75 -15.65 21.25 8.45
C ILE A 75 -17.12 21.26 7.97
N PRO A 76 -17.92 22.33 8.18
CA PRO A 76 -19.33 22.33 7.78
C PRO A 76 -19.52 22.26 6.25
N ALA A 77 -18.59 22.81 5.47
CA ALA A 77 -18.61 22.70 4.02
C ALA A 77 -18.38 21.25 3.56
N VAL A 78 -17.43 20.56 4.19
CA VAL A 78 -17.10 19.15 3.90
C VAL A 78 -18.21 18.21 4.36
N GLU A 79 -18.80 18.44 5.54
CA GLU A 79 -19.93 17.64 6.02
C GLU A 79 -21.15 17.80 5.10
N LYS A 80 -21.43 19.03 4.62
CA LYS A 80 -22.51 19.29 3.66
C LYS A 80 -22.24 18.64 2.30
N ALA A 81 -21.00 18.69 1.82
CA ALA A 81 -20.62 18.10 0.53
C ALA A 81 -20.57 16.57 0.55
N SER A 82 -20.16 15.97 1.67
CA SER A 82 -20.03 14.51 1.82
C SER A 82 -21.28 13.83 2.35
N GLY A 83 -22.18 14.57 3.01
CA GLY A 83 -23.35 14.00 3.70
C GLY A 83 -22.97 13.06 4.85
N ALA A 84 -21.76 13.20 5.40
CA ALA A 84 -21.17 12.36 6.43
C ALA A 84 -20.51 13.24 7.52
N ILE A 85 -20.25 12.64 8.69
CA ILE A 85 -19.65 13.36 9.82
C ILE A 85 -18.12 13.31 9.66
N VAL A 86 -17.45 14.45 9.82
CA VAL A 86 -15.98 14.50 9.83
C VAL A 86 -15.49 13.87 11.13
N THR A 87 -14.66 12.83 11.04
CA THR A 87 -14.11 12.11 12.20
C THR A 87 -12.65 12.43 12.47
N ALA A 88 -11.89 12.84 11.45
CA ALA A 88 -10.50 13.25 11.62
C ALA A 88 -10.10 14.25 10.54
N VAL A 89 -9.21 15.17 10.90
CA VAL A 89 -8.57 16.10 9.97
C VAL A 89 -7.06 15.89 10.05
N THR A 90 -6.43 15.67 8.90
CA THR A 90 -4.96 15.61 8.78
C THR A 90 -4.49 16.86 8.04
N ILE A 91 -3.68 17.64 8.74
CA ILE A 91 -3.10 18.89 8.24
C ILE A 91 -1.64 18.61 7.87
N PRO A 92 -1.28 18.55 6.58
CA PRO A 92 0.11 18.44 6.18
C PRO A 92 0.89 19.72 6.53
N GLU A 93 2.14 19.57 6.94
CA GLU A 93 3.04 20.67 7.30
C GLU A 93 3.39 21.54 6.07
N ALA A 94 3.56 20.90 4.91
CA ALA A 94 3.91 21.56 3.66
C ALA A 94 2.76 22.42 3.10
N ALA A 95 3.05 23.67 2.76
CA ALA A 95 2.07 24.64 2.27
C ALA A 95 1.46 24.31 0.89
N ASN A 96 2.09 23.42 0.14
CA ASN A 96 1.63 23.00 -1.18
C ASN A 96 0.76 21.73 -1.15
N ARG A 97 0.29 21.30 0.03
CA ARG A 97 -0.52 20.09 0.19
C ARG A 97 -1.96 20.37 0.62
N THR A 98 -2.89 19.58 0.11
CA THR A 98 -4.32 19.62 0.47
C THR A 98 -4.58 19.12 1.89
N TYR A 99 -5.57 19.67 2.58
CA TYR A 99 -6.05 19.12 3.84
C TYR A 99 -6.83 17.82 3.58
N GLN A 100 -6.63 16.82 4.44
CA GLN A 100 -7.35 15.55 4.33
C GLN A 100 -8.40 15.45 5.44
N PHE A 101 -9.66 15.42 5.05
CA PHE A 101 -10.80 15.24 5.94
C PHE A 101 -11.31 13.82 5.84
N THR A 102 -11.15 13.03 6.89
CA THR A 102 -11.77 11.71 6.98
C THR A 102 -13.22 11.89 7.39
N VAL A 103 -14.14 11.44 6.56
CA VAL A 103 -15.58 11.44 6.85
C VAL A 103 -16.08 10.01 7.02
N LYS A 104 -17.01 9.83 7.95
CA LYS A 104 -17.66 8.54 8.21
C LYS A 104 -19.17 8.72 8.19
N LYS A 105 -19.86 7.94 7.35
CA LYS A 105 -21.32 7.95 7.34
C LYS A 105 -21.86 7.18 8.55
N LYS A 106 -22.95 7.65 9.14
CA LYS A 106 -23.59 7.00 10.30
C LYS A 106 -24.05 5.59 9.89
N GLY A 107 -23.41 4.56 10.44
CA GLY A 107 -23.66 3.15 10.11
C GLY A 107 -22.64 2.50 9.15
N GLU A 108 -21.62 3.22 8.68
CA GLU A 108 -20.55 2.65 7.85
C GLU A 108 -19.50 1.94 8.73
N GLU A 109 -19.29 0.65 8.53
CA GLU A 109 -18.20 -0.10 9.16
C GLU A 109 -16.91 0.06 8.35
N GLY A 110 -15.85 0.57 8.98
CA GLY A 110 -14.56 0.83 8.32
C GLY A 110 -13.93 2.18 8.65
N ARG A 111 -12.81 2.48 7.97
CA ARG A 111 -11.98 3.69 8.16
C ARG A 111 -12.55 4.99 7.55
N GLY A 112 -13.75 4.97 6.98
CA GLY A 112 -14.36 6.13 6.33
C GLY A 112 -13.68 6.47 5.00
N SER A 113 -14.16 7.54 4.35
CA SER A 113 -13.58 8.06 3.10
C SER A 113 -12.80 9.35 3.40
N ALA A 114 -11.58 9.47 2.89
CA ALA A 114 -10.81 10.71 3.03
C ALA A 114 -11.09 11.65 1.86
N TYR A 115 -11.58 12.85 2.13
CA TYR A 115 -11.78 13.92 1.16
C TYR A 115 -10.59 14.88 1.19
N MET A 116 -10.14 15.29 0.02
CA MET A 116 -8.99 16.16 -0.14
C MET A 116 -9.50 17.55 -0.48
N VAL A 117 -9.16 18.52 0.35
CA VAL A 117 -9.71 19.88 0.29
C VAL A 117 -8.57 20.87 0.12
N ASN A 118 -8.75 21.83 -0.78
CA ASN A 118 -7.80 22.90 -0.98
C ASN A 118 -7.87 23.89 0.21
N PRO A 119 -6.79 24.10 0.97
CA PRO A 119 -6.79 24.99 2.13
C PRO A 119 -6.90 26.49 1.77
N TYR A 120 -6.74 26.84 0.50
CA TYR A 120 -6.78 28.22 0.01
C TYR A 120 -8.11 28.59 -0.65
N THR A 121 -8.75 27.65 -1.37
CA THR A 121 -10.03 27.90 -2.04
C THR A 121 -11.23 27.29 -1.31
N GLY A 122 -11.01 26.34 -0.40
CA GLY A 122 -12.06 25.57 0.27
C GLY A 122 -12.75 24.54 -0.63
N GLU A 123 -12.28 24.37 -1.86
CA GLU A 123 -12.84 23.40 -2.81
C GLU A 123 -12.42 21.97 -2.49
N VAL A 124 -13.36 21.04 -2.63
CA VAL A 124 -13.10 19.61 -2.51
C VAL A 124 -12.51 19.13 -3.83
N VAL A 125 -11.20 18.87 -3.82
CA VAL A 125 -10.40 18.48 -5.00
C VAL A 125 -10.67 17.05 -5.42
N GLY A 126 -11.03 16.17 -4.47
CA GLY A 126 -11.39 14.80 -4.76
C GLY A 126 -11.59 13.94 -3.50
N ASN A 127 -11.82 12.65 -3.71
CA ASN A 127 -11.99 11.66 -2.66
C ASN A 127 -10.91 10.57 -2.80
N SER A 128 -10.41 10.04 -1.69
CA SER A 128 -9.51 8.89 -1.63
C SER A 128 -10.13 7.61 -2.22
N LYS A 129 -11.45 7.58 -2.45
CA LYS A 129 -12.16 6.57 -3.26
C LYS A 129 -11.88 6.64 -4.76
N GLU A 130 -11.27 7.72 -5.27
CA GLU A 130 -10.83 7.73 -6.67
C GLU A 130 -9.74 6.68 -6.87
N THR A 131 -10.10 5.69 -7.68
CA THR A 131 -9.30 4.52 -8.02
C THR A 131 -8.19 4.93 -8.97
N ASN A 132 -7.04 5.29 -8.42
CA ASN A 132 -5.81 5.36 -9.21
C ASN A 132 -5.32 3.93 -9.43
N GLY A 133 -5.02 3.55 -10.68
CA GLY A 133 -4.45 2.22 -11.00
C GLY A 133 -3.21 1.88 -10.15
N THR A 134 -2.47 2.91 -9.72
CA THR A 134 -1.34 2.77 -8.78
C THR A 134 -1.76 2.27 -7.41
N LYS A 135 -2.91 2.71 -6.85
CA LYS A 135 -3.42 2.20 -5.56
C LYS A 135 -3.77 0.71 -5.66
N GLU A 136 -4.35 0.29 -6.78
CA GLU A 136 -4.72 -1.11 -7.01
C GLU A 136 -3.48 -2.00 -7.21
N PHE A 137 -2.48 -1.49 -7.94
CA PHE A 137 -1.18 -2.13 -8.07
C PHE A 137 -0.47 -2.26 -6.71
N MET A 138 -0.44 -1.19 -5.90
CA MET A 138 0.17 -1.19 -4.57
C MET A 138 -0.55 -2.11 -3.59
N SER A 139 -1.88 -2.16 -3.64
CA SER A 139 -2.68 -3.14 -2.91
C SER A 139 -2.33 -4.58 -3.30
N THR A 140 -2.12 -4.83 -4.60
CA THR A 140 -1.70 -6.14 -5.10
C THR A 140 -0.28 -6.49 -4.65
N MET A 141 0.66 -5.55 -4.69
CA MET A 141 2.02 -5.74 -4.16
C MET A 141 2.02 -6.04 -2.67
N PHE A 142 1.19 -5.34 -1.89
CA PHE A 142 1.02 -5.60 -0.46
C PHE A 142 0.46 -6.99 -0.20
N SER A 143 -0.56 -7.41 -0.95
CA SER A 143 -1.14 -8.75 -0.85
C SER A 143 -0.14 -9.85 -1.23
N LEU A 144 0.70 -9.62 -2.25
CA LEU A 144 1.79 -10.53 -2.62
C LEU A 144 2.83 -10.63 -1.50
N HIS A 145 3.26 -9.51 -0.92
CA HIS A 145 4.26 -9.49 0.14
C HIS A 145 3.77 -10.17 1.43
N ARG A 146 2.52 -9.89 1.83
CA ARG A 146 1.94 -10.34 3.11
C ARG A 146 1.36 -11.75 3.04
N TRP A 147 0.72 -12.09 1.93
CA TRP A 147 -0.11 -13.28 1.79
C TRP A 147 0.21 -14.11 0.55
N LEU A 148 1.22 -13.73 -0.25
CA LEU A 148 1.50 -14.36 -1.54
C LEU A 148 0.25 -14.46 -2.43
N LEU A 149 -0.63 -13.44 -2.36
CA LEU A 149 -1.93 -13.37 -3.03
C LEU A 149 -2.98 -14.41 -2.61
N LEU A 150 -2.76 -15.21 -1.57
CA LEU A 150 -3.75 -16.18 -1.07
C LEU A 150 -5.09 -15.52 -0.71
N ASP A 151 -5.06 -14.33 -0.12
CA ASP A 151 -6.27 -13.55 0.22
C ASP A 151 -7.13 -13.18 -1.01
N LYS A 152 -6.52 -13.03 -2.19
CA LYS A 152 -7.27 -12.73 -3.43
C LYS A 152 -7.84 -13.99 -4.08
N VAL A 153 -7.26 -15.16 -3.83
CA VAL A 153 -7.73 -16.44 -4.38
C VAL A 153 -8.91 -16.97 -3.58
N GLU A 154 -8.91 -16.81 -2.26
CA GLU A 154 -9.98 -17.32 -1.38
C GLU A 154 -11.31 -16.53 -1.50
N LYS A 155 -11.27 -15.29 -1.98
CA LYS A 155 -12.47 -14.45 -2.18
C LYS A 155 -13.13 -14.61 -3.55
N ARG A 156 -12.73 -15.61 -4.36
CA ARG A 156 -13.32 -15.94 -5.67
C ARG A 156 -14.06 -17.27 -5.61
#